data_AF-A0A7X7WKK1-F1
#
_entry.id   AF-A0A7X7WKK1-F1
#
_cell.length_a   1.000
_cell.length_b   1.000
_cell.length_c   1.000
_cell.angle_alpha   90.00
_cell.angle_beta   90.00
_cell.angle_gamma   90.00
#
_symmetry.space_group_name_H-M   'P 1'
#
loop_
_entity.id
_entity.type
_entity.pdbx_description
1 polymer ?
#
loop_
_entity_poly.entity_id
_entity_poly.type
_entity_poly.pdbx_seq_one_letter_code
_entity_poly.pdbx_strand_id
1 'polypeptide(L)'
;KGRDLVAGVPKTMKVTSSQIREAIAEPLDAIIEGVRQALEQTPPELASDILERGIILTGGGALIRGIDKRIRQETNLPVIVADDPLTCVVRGTGKCIENIMQYQKVLLKSRRD
;
A
#
# COMPACT_ATOMS: atom_id res chain seq x y z
N LYS A 1 -6.13 -7.65 -25.68
CA LYS A 1 -7.20 -7.92 -26.67
C LYS A 1 -8.48 -8.12 -25.89
N GLY A 2 -9.52 -7.32 -26.15
CA GLY A 2 -10.83 -7.46 -25.49
C GLY A 2 -11.88 -7.90 -26.50
N ARG A 3 -13.06 -8.32 -26.04
CA ARG A 3 -14.22 -8.59 -26.89
C ARG A 3 -15.01 -7.30 -27.07
N ASP A 4 -15.29 -6.90 -28.30
CA ASP A 4 -16.27 -5.85 -28.57
C ASP A 4 -17.66 -6.40 -28.23
N LEU A 5 -18.36 -5.78 -27.27
CA LEU A 5 -19.67 -6.25 -26.81
C LEU A 5 -20.78 -6.03 -27.85
N VAL A 6 -20.59 -5.08 -28.78
CA VAL A 6 -21.56 -4.78 -29.84
C VAL A 6 -21.31 -5.70 -31.03
N ALA A 7 -20.07 -5.78 -31.51
CA ALA A 7 -19.72 -6.55 -32.70
C ALA A 7 -19.46 -8.04 -32.41
N GLY A 8 -19.32 -8.43 -31.14
CA GLY A 8 -19.09 -9.81 -30.70
C GLY A 8 -17.70 -10.36 -30.98
N VAL A 9 -16.83 -9.61 -31.67
CA VAL A 9 -15.50 -10.04 -32.15
C VAL A 9 -14.34 -9.41 -31.35
N PRO A 10 -13.12 -10.01 -31.37
CA PRO A 10 -11.96 -9.42 -30.73
C PRO A 10 -11.61 -8.05 -31.32
N LYS A 11 -11.39 -7.06 -30.46
CA LYS A 11 -10.99 -5.71 -30.84
C LYS A 11 -9.79 -5.24 -30.04
N THR A 12 -8.98 -4.40 -30.68
CA THR A 12 -7.88 -3.68 -30.05
C THR A 12 -8.23 -2.20 -30.06
N MET A 13 -8.05 -1.53 -28.92
CA MET A 13 -8.24 -0.10 -28.81
C MET A 13 -7.06 0.52 -28.07
N LYS A 14 -6.76 1.78 -28.39
CA LYS A 14 -5.78 2.57 -27.65
C LYS A 14 -6.43 3.10 -26.38
N VAL A 15 -5.71 3.05 -25.27
CA VAL A 15 -6.16 3.56 -23.96
C VAL A 15 -5.16 4.60 -23.50
N THR A 16 -5.64 5.72 -22.97
CA THR A 16 -4.79 6.80 -22.47
C THR A 16 -4.55 6.65 -20.97
N SER A 17 -3.47 7.25 -20.46
CA SER A 17 -3.20 7.26 -19.02
C SER A 17 -4.31 7.93 -18.20
N SER A 18 -5.04 8.88 -18.78
CA SER A 18 -6.18 9.54 -18.13
C SER A 18 -7.34 8.58 -17.91
N GLN A 19 -7.67 7.78 -18.93
CA GLN A 19 -8.71 6.74 -18.83
C GLN A 19 -8.35 5.67 -17.80
N ILE A 20 -7.07 5.25 -17.75
CA ILE A 20 -6.61 4.30 -16.73
C ILE A 20 -6.72 4.93 -15.34
N ARG A 21 -6.33 6.19 -15.15
CA ARG A 21 -6.41 6.90 -13.87
C ARG A 21 -7.85 6.99 -13.37
N GLU A 22 -8.80 7.31 -14.25
CA GLU A 22 -10.22 7.35 -13.95
C GLU A 22 -10.74 5.96 -13.56
N ALA A 23 -10.39 4.93 -14.35
CA ALA A 23 -10.84 3.55 -14.11
C ALA A 23 -10.35 2.97 -12.77
N ILE A 24 -9.22 3.43 -12.25
CA ILE A 24 -8.67 2.98 -10.95
C ILE A 24 -8.93 3.97 -9.81
N ALA A 25 -9.68 5.06 -10.03
CA ALA A 25 -9.85 6.10 -9.02
C ALA A 25 -10.53 5.57 -7.76
N GLU A 26 -11.67 4.90 -7.90
CA GLU A 26 -12.45 4.34 -6.79
C GLU A 26 -11.63 3.39 -5.88
N PRO A 27 -10.92 2.35 -6.38
CA PRO A 27 -10.11 1.51 -5.49
C PRO A 27 -8.93 2.26 -4.86
N LEU A 28 -8.38 3.29 -5.51
CA LEU A 28 -7.35 4.13 -4.90
C LEU A 28 -7.92 5.01 -3.78
N ASP A 29 -9.13 5.52 -3.94
CA ASP A 29 -9.81 6.29 -2.90
C ASP A 29 -10.10 5.42 -1.67
N ALA A 30 -10.48 4.17 -1.86
CA ALA A 30 -10.64 3.21 -0.75
C ALA A 30 -9.31 2.96 0.00
N ILE A 31 -8.18 2.89 -0.71
CA ILE A 31 -6.85 2.76 -0.07
C ILE A 31 -6.52 4.01 0.74
N ILE A 32 -6.76 5.20 0.19
CA ILE A 32 -6.49 6.48 0.86
C ILE A 32 -7.35 6.62 2.11
N GLU A 33 -8.63 6.26 2.02
CA GLU A 33 -9.55 6.29 3.16
C GLU A 33 -9.10 5.33 4.27
N GLY A 34 -8.67 4.12 3.92
CA GLY A 34 -8.07 3.19 4.88
C GLY A 34 -6.83 3.76 5.59
N VAL A 35 -5.99 4.51 4.87
CA VAL A 35 -4.84 5.21 5.47
C VAL A 35 -5.30 6.30 6.44
N ARG A 36 -6.30 7.11 6.08
CA ARG A 36 -6.86 8.17 6.94
C ARG A 36 -7.43 7.58 8.23
N GLN A 37 -8.24 6.54 8.12
CA GLN A 37 -8.84 5.87 9.28
C GLN A 37 -7.78 5.28 10.21
N ALA A 38 -6.69 4.73 9.67
CA ALA A 38 -5.59 4.22 10.48
C ALA A 38 -4.88 5.35 11.25
N LEU A 39 -4.68 6.51 10.62
CA LEU A 39 -4.11 7.69 11.28
C LEU A 39 -5.02 8.25 12.37
N GLU A 40 -6.33 8.31 12.13
CA GLU A 40 -7.32 8.78 13.11
C GLU A 40 -7.41 7.89 14.35
N GLN A 41 -7.20 6.59 14.19
CA GLN A 41 -7.18 5.61 15.28
C GLN A 41 -5.82 5.51 15.98
N THR A 42 -4.80 6.21 15.48
CA THR A 42 -3.45 6.14 16.06
C THR A 42 -3.42 6.92 17.38
N PRO A 43 -2.94 6.31 18.49
CA PRO A 43 -2.80 7.01 19.76
C PRO A 43 -1.91 8.26 19.65
N PRO A 44 -2.22 9.35 20.38
CA PRO A 44 -1.46 10.60 20.33
C PRO A 44 0.04 10.43 20.59
N GLU A 45 0.41 9.50 21.45
CA GLU A 45 1.81 9.19 21.77
C GLU A 45 2.62 8.67 20.57
N LEU A 46 1.97 8.12 19.55
CA LEU A 46 2.60 7.66 18.30
C LEU A 46 2.46 8.67 17.16
N ALA A 47 1.53 9.62 17.27
CA ALA A 47 1.24 10.59 16.20
C ALA A 47 2.45 11.49 15.90
N SER A 48 3.20 11.91 16.93
CA SER A 48 4.41 12.71 16.76
C SER A 48 5.48 11.98 15.93
N ASP A 49 5.68 10.69 16.18
CA ASP A 49 6.66 9.87 15.46
C ASP A 49 6.26 9.69 13.98
N ILE A 50 4.96 9.57 13.70
CA ILE A 50 4.43 9.48 12.34
C ILE A 50 4.57 10.81 11.60
N LEU A 51 4.37 11.95 12.27
CA LEU A 51 4.57 13.28 11.67
C LEU A 51 6.03 13.47 11.22
N GLU A 52 6.99 12.98 11.99
CA GLU A 52 8.42 13.08 11.66
C GLU A 52 8.86 12.05 10.61
N ARG A 53 8.51 10.77 10.80
CA ARG A 53 9.01 9.65 9.97
C ARG A 53 8.16 9.38 8.73
N GLY A 54 6.88 9.74 8.79
CA GLY A 54 5.92 9.55 7.70
C GLY A 54 5.46 8.11 7.51
N ILE A 55 4.95 7.85 6.30
CA ILE A 55 4.37 6.58 5.85
C ILE A 55 5.36 5.89 4.90
N ILE A 56 5.59 4.60 5.10
CA ILE A 56 6.36 3.76 4.18
C ILE A 56 5.41 2.88 3.37
N LEU A 57 5.44 3.01 2.05
CA LEU A 57 4.68 2.17 1.12
C LEU A 57 5.50 0.94 0.72
N THR A 58 4.84 -0.20 0.70
CA THR A 58 5.42 -1.50 0.32
C THR A 58 4.44 -2.32 -0.52
N GLY A 59 4.89 -3.46 -1.06
CA GLY A 59 4.13 -4.31 -1.96
C GLY A 59 4.02 -3.77 -3.39
N GLY A 60 3.36 -4.54 -4.28
CA GLY A 60 3.22 -4.16 -5.68
C GLY A 60 2.39 -2.90 -5.92
N GLY A 61 1.43 -2.62 -5.04
CA GLY A 61 0.60 -1.40 -5.11
C GLY A 61 1.41 -0.11 -4.95
N ALA A 62 2.54 -0.16 -4.24
CA ALA A 62 3.43 1.00 -4.08
C ALA A 62 4.08 1.45 -5.40
N LEU A 63 4.07 0.60 -6.44
CA LEU A 63 4.61 0.92 -7.76
C LEU A 63 3.61 1.64 -8.68
N ILE A 64 2.37 1.86 -8.22
CA ILE A 64 1.41 2.69 -8.95
C ILE A 64 1.97 4.10 -9.06
N ARG A 65 2.13 4.59 -10.29
CA ARG A 65 2.79 5.87 -10.54
C ARG A 65 2.10 7.03 -9.82
N GLY A 66 2.80 7.62 -8.86
CA GLY A 66 2.35 8.81 -8.11
C GLY A 66 1.40 8.51 -6.96
N ILE A 67 1.27 7.25 -6.53
CA ILE A 67 0.45 6.89 -5.37
C ILE A 67 1.02 7.51 -4.07
N ASP A 68 2.34 7.55 -3.94
CA ASP A 68 3.08 8.22 -2.87
C ASP A 68 2.71 9.70 -2.77
N LYS A 69 2.66 10.39 -3.92
CA LYS A 69 2.29 11.80 -4.00
C LYS A 69 0.83 12.02 -3.65
N ARG A 70 -0.07 11.16 -4.11
CA ARG A 70 -1.50 11.26 -3.79
C ARG A 70 -1.74 11.07 -2.30
N ILE A 71 -1.17 10.02 -1.69
CA ILE A 71 -1.29 9.80 -0.23
C ILE A 71 -0.69 10.97 0.55
N ARG A 72 0.45 11.51 0.10
CA ARG A 72 1.08 12.69 0.73
C ARG A 72 0.17 13.92 0.70
N GLN A 73 -0.51 14.17 -0.42
CA GLN A 73 -1.45 15.29 -0.56
C GLN A 73 -2.66 15.13 0.37
N GLU A 74 -3.17 13.90 0.52
CA GLU A 74 -4.38 13.63 1.32
C GLU A 74 -4.10 13.58 2.83
N THR A 75 -2.88 13.20 3.22
CA THR A 75 -2.50 13.02 4.63
C THR A 75 -1.64 14.16 5.19
N ASN A 76 -1.03 14.97 4.32
CA ASN A 76 0.02 15.94 4.68
C ASN A 76 1.25 15.34 5.39
N LEU A 77 1.47 14.04 5.24
CA LEU A 77 2.61 13.32 5.82
C LEU A 77 3.66 13.00 4.77
N PRO A 78 4.96 12.92 5.13
CA PRO A 78 5.96 12.34 4.26
C PRO A 78 5.54 10.91 3.85
N VAL A 79 5.68 10.57 2.58
CA VAL A 79 5.38 9.22 2.07
C VAL A 79 6.57 8.75 1.26
N ILE A 80 7.10 7.58 1.61
CA ILE A 80 8.32 7.00 1.03
C ILE A 80 7.98 5.61 0.50
N VAL A 81 8.34 5.31 -0.75
CA VAL A 81 8.26 3.94 -1.26
C VAL A 81 9.52 3.21 -0.82
N ALA A 82 9.37 2.02 -0.23
CA ALA A 82 10.51 1.19 0.15
C ALA A 82 11.39 0.85 -1.06
N ASP A 83 12.69 0.65 -0.86
CA ASP A 83 13.65 0.41 -1.96
C ASP A 83 13.27 -0.82 -2.81
N ASP A 84 12.88 -1.92 -2.16
CA ASP A 84 12.45 -3.17 -2.81
C ASP A 84 11.04 -3.57 -2.38
N PRO A 85 9.98 -2.83 -2.78
CA PRO A 85 8.66 -2.97 -2.19
C PRO A 85 8.04 -4.34 -2.48
N LEU A 86 8.41 -4.99 -3.59
CA LEU A 86 7.93 -6.32 -3.96
C LEU A 86 8.45 -7.44 -3.05
N THR A 87 9.61 -7.26 -2.43
CA THR A 87 10.27 -8.31 -1.63
C THR A 87 10.33 -7.98 -0.14
N CYS A 88 9.84 -6.81 0.28
CA CYS A 88 9.80 -6.41 1.69
C CYS A 88 9.22 -7.48 2.61
N VAL A 89 8.12 -8.12 2.22
CA VAL A 89 7.46 -9.15 3.04
C VAL A 89 8.38 -10.34 3.27
N VAL A 90 8.86 -10.98 2.20
CA VAL A 90 9.72 -12.19 2.31
C VAL A 90 11.05 -11.89 3.00
N ARG A 91 11.63 -10.72 2.75
CA ARG A 91 12.86 -10.29 3.44
C ARG A 91 12.62 -10.05 4.93
N GLY A 92 11.50 -9.41 5.29
CA GLY A 92 11.09 -9.25 6.68
C GLY A 92 10.90 -10.60 7.38
N THR A 93 10.24 -11.55 6.71
CA THR A 93 10.10 -12.92 7.21
C THR A 93 11.45 -13.60 7.43
N GLY A 94 12.38 -13.51 6.47
CA GLY A 94 13.73 -14.05 6.62
C GLY A 94 14.47 -13.48 7.83
N LYS A 95 14.44 -12.14 8.00
CA LYS A 95 15.02 -11.46 9.17
C LYS A 95 14.43 -11.94 10.49
N CYS A 96 13.12 -12.18 10.54
CA CYS A 96 12.46 -12.71 11.74
C CYS A 96 12.92 -14.13 12.07
N ILE A 97 13.13 -14.98 11.07
CA ILE A 97 13.62 -16.36 11.25
C ILE A 97 15.07 -16.36 11.74
N GLU A 98 15.93 -15.53 11.13
CA GLU A 98 17.33 -15.38 11.54
C GLU A 98 17.46 -14.89 13.00
N ASN A 99 16.48 -14.13 13.48
CA ASN A 99 16.46 -13.55 14.82
C ASN A 99 15.28 -14.07 15.66
N ILE A 100 14.98 -15.37 15.56
CA ILE A 100 13.75 -15.96 16.12
C ILE A 100 13.58 -15.72 17.62
N MET A 101 14.68 -15.69 18.39
CA MET A 101 14.64 -15.40 19.82
C MET A 101 14.24 -13.95 20.11
N GLN A 102 14.72 -13.00 19.30
CA GLN A 102 14.39 -11.58 19.44
C GLN A 102 12.90 -11.33 19.16
N TYR A 103 12.34 -12.01 18.16
CA TYR A 103 10.96 -11.84 17.73
C TYR A 103 9.99 -12.86 18.35
N GLN A 104 10.45 -13.67 19.30
CA GLN A 104 9.68 -14.78 19.89
C GLN A 104 8.30 -14.32 20.41
N LYS A 105 8.23 -13.15 21.07
CA LYS A 105 6.98 -12.60 21.62
C LYS A 105 5.91 -12.30 20.56
N VAL A 106 6.33 -11.99 19.33
CA VAL A 106 5.43 -11.65 18.21
C VAL A 106 5.08 -12.90 17.40
N LEU A 107 6.02 -13.84 17.28
CA LEU A 107 5.85 -15.09 16.51
C LEU A 107 5.07 -16.17 17.29
N LEU A 108 5.31 -16.26 18.60
CA LEU A 108 4.70 -17.25 19.49
C LEU A 108 3.75 -16.52 20.45
N LYS A 109 2.60 -16.06 19.93
CA LYS A 109 1.49 -15.75 20.84
C LYS A 109 1.03 -17.06 21.47
N SER A 110 1.24 -17.19 22.79
CA SER A 110 0.55 -18.18 23.63
C SER A 110 -0.93 -18.16 23.27
N ARG A 111 -1.53 -19.35 23.07
CA ARG A 111 -2.98 -19.53 23.02
C ARG A 111 -3.58 -18.71 24.17
N ARG A 112 -4.52 -17.82 23.84
CA ARG A 112 -5.39 -17.22 24.84
C ARG A 112 -6.43 -18.28 25.20
N ASP A 113 -6.47 -18.61 26.48
CA ASP A 113 -7.65 -19.19 27.14
C ASP A 113 -8.84 -18.22 27.03
#